data_AF-A0A7W7KB70-F1
#
_entry.id   AF-A0A7W7KB70-F1
#
_cell.length_a   1.000
_cell.length_b   1.000
_cell.length_c   1.000
_cell.angle_alpha   90.00
_cell.angle_beta   90.00
_cell.angle_gamma   90.00
#
_symmetry.space_group_name_H-M   'P 1'
#
loop_
_entity.id
_entity.type
_entity.pdbx_description
1 polymer ?
#
loop_
_entity_poly.entity_id
_entity_poly.type
_entity_poly.pdbx_seq_one_letter_code
_entity_poly.pdbx_strand_id
1 'polypeptide(L)'
;MPESDAPFPEVLTRDQLRFEIKFGLQQVGKCVIRDWASSNREKAEQARGAVIDSVLVRFDKLQVRAPAPAEPIFRDKVKSS
;
A
#
# COMPACT_ATOMS: atom_id res chain seq x y z
N MET A 1 34.14 14.93 8.02
CA MET A 1 33.10 13.91 7.76
C MET A 1 32.11 14.57 6.82
N PRO A 2 31.96 14.16 5.56
CA PRO A 2 30.87 14.70 4.76
C PRO A 2 29.56 14.23 5.40
N GLU A 3 28.69 15.18 5.70
CA GLU A 3 27.31 14.90 6.10
C GLU A 3 26.69 14.05 4.99
N SER A 4 26.02 12.96 5.36
CA SER A 4 25.35 12.11 4.39
C SER A 4 24.23 12.94 3.76
N ASP A 5 24.49 13.51 2.58
CA ASP A 5 23.48 13.94 1.59
C ASP A 5 22.74 12.69 1.08
N ALA A 6 22.19 11.87 1.98
CA ALA A 6 21.25 10.84 1.58
C ALA A 6 20.02 11.62 1.09
N PRO A 7 19.70 11.60 -0.22
CA PRO A 7 18.55 12.33 -0.71
C PRO A 7 17.33 11.87 0.07
N PHE A 8 16.63 12.84 0.65
CA PHE A 8 15.35 12.66 1.34
C PHE A 8 14.40 11.83 0.45
N PRO A 9 13.48 11.02 1.01
CA PRO A 9 13.03 9.80 0.34
C PRO A 9 12.38 10.03 -1.02
N GLU A 10 12.80 9.22 -2.00
CA GLU A 10 12.34 9.25 -3.37
C GLU A 10 10.82 9.01 -3.44
N VAL A 11 10.08 9.94 -4.05
CA VAL A 11 8.67 9.69 -4.40
C VAL A 11 8.67 8.66 -5.52
N LEU A 12 8.19 7.46 -5.23
CA LEU A 12 8.12 6.41 -6.24
C LEU A 12 7.18 6.83 -7.38
N THR A 13 7.66 6.65 -8.60
CA THR A 13 6.82 6.68 -9.79
C THR A 13 5.74 5.60 -9.70
N ARG A 14 4.68 5.76 -10.49
CA ARG A 14 3.57 4.79 -10.52
C ARG A 14 4.03 3.38 -10.87
N ASP A 15 5.03 3.24 -11.73
CA ASP A 15 5.53 1.93 -12.15
C ASP A 15 6.42 1.29 -11.08
N GLN A 16 7.23 2.07 -10.38
CA GLN A 16 7.95 1.60 -9.18
C GLN A 16 6.96 1.17 -8.08
N LEU A 17 5.91 1.95 -7.83
CA LEU A 17 4.86 1.59 -6.86
C LEU A 17 4.18 0.27 -7.24
N ARG A 18 3.83 0.09 -8.52
CA ARG A 18 3.24 -1.17 -9.04
C ARG A 18 4.21 -2.34 -8.87
N PHE A 19 5.48 -2.13 -9.14
CA PHE A 19 6.51 -3.16 -8.95
C PHE A 19 6.57 -3.58 -7.48
N GLU A 20 6.66 -2.63 -6.54
CA GLU A 20 6.75 -2.92 -5.11
C GLU A 20 5.50 -3.63 -4.57
N ILE A 21 4.30 -3.20 -5.00
CA ILE A 21 3.05 -3.88 -4.65
C ILE A 21 3.05 -5.31 -5.19
N LYS A 22 3.38 -5.50 -6.47
CA LYS A 22 3.40 -6.82 -7.09
C LYS A 22 4.40 -7.74 -6.40
N PHE A 23 5.57 -7.23 -6.08
CA PHE A 23 6.61 -7.99 -5.39
C PHE A 23 6.18 -8.35 -3.96
N GLY A 24 5.59 -7.41 -3.21
CA GLY A 24 5.00 -7.68 -1.90
C GLY A 24 3.94 -8.78 -1.95
N LEU A 25 3.03 -8.72 -2.92
CA LEU A 25 2.01 -9.75 -3.12
C LEU A 25 2.58 -11.13 -3.47
N GLN A 26 3.70 -11.19 -4.19
CA GLN A 26 4.39 -12.45 -4.49
C GLN A 26 5.01 -13.11 -3.26
N GLN A 27 5.29 -12.33 -2.21
CA GLN A 27 5.81 -12.84 -0.94
C GLN A 27 4.71 -13.34 0.01
N VAL A 28 3.45 -13.00 -0.27
CA VAL A 28 2.32 -13.46 0.56
C VAL A 28 2.12 -14.97 0.39
N GLY A 29 2.02 -15.67 1.53
CA GLY A 29 1.80 -17.11 1.55
C GLY A 29 0.48 -17.50 0.86
N LYS A 30 0.48 -18.63 0.15
CA LYS A 30 -0.70 -19.15 -0.56
C LYS A 30 -1.91 -19.40 0.37
N CYS A 31 -1.66 -19.69 1.64
CA CYS A 31 -2.71 -19.82 2.66
C CYS A 31 -3.45 -18.49 2.89
N VAL A 32 -2.72 -17.38 3.03
CA VAL A 32 -3.29 -16.04 3.22
C VAL A 32 -4.12 -15.63 2.02
N ILE A 33 -3.65 -15.88 0.79
CA ILE A 33 -4.43 -15.61 -0.43
C ILE A 33 -5.72 -16.43 -0.47
N ARG A 34 -5.68 -17.68 -0.02
CA ARG A 34 -6.87 -18.54 0.06
C ARG A 34 -7.86 -18.03 1.11
N ASP A 35 -7.36 -17.63 2.27
CA ASP A 35 -8.19 -17.12 3.38
C ASP A 35 -8.81 -15.76 3.03
N TRP A 36 -8.12 -14.94 2.24
CA TRP A 36 -8.69 -13.71 1.68
C TRP A 36 -9.90 -14.00 0.76
N ALA A 37 -9.84 -15.09 -0.02
CA ALA A 37 -10.95 -15.54 -0.84
C ALA A 37 -12.04 -16.32 -0.07
N SER A 38 -11.94 -16.43 1.27
CA SER A 38 -12.89 -17.17 2.09
C SER A 38 -14.23 -16.45 2.22
N SER A 39 -15.31 -17.23 2.35
CA SER A 39 -16.63 -16.72 2.76
C SER A 39 -16.70 -16.38 4.26
N ASN A 40 -15.73 -16.82 5.06
CA ASN A 40 -15.59 -16.38 6.44
C ASN A 40 -15.02 -14.96 6.46
N ARG A 41 -15.89 -13.99 6.76
CA ARG A 41 -15.55 -12.57 6.80
C ARG A 41 -14.38 -12.27 7.73
N GLU A 42 -14.34 -12.86 8.92
CA GLU A 42 -13.27 -12.61 9.89
C GLU A 42 -11.92 -13.08 9.36
N LYS A 43 -11.86 -14.29 8.80
CA LYS A 43 -10.64 -14.82 8.17
C LYS A 43 -10.22 -13.99 6.97
N ALA A 44 -11.18 -13.54 6.16
CA ALA A 44 -10.91 -12.70 5.01
C ALA A 44 -10.33 -11.34 5.41
N GLU A 45 -10.84 -10.70 6.47
CA GLU A 45 -10.29 -9.43 6.97
C GLU A 45 -8.89 -9.61 7.59
N GLN A 46 -8.66 -10.69 8.35
CA GLN A 46 -7.33 -11.00 8.88
C GLN A 46 -6.32 -11.23 7.75
N ALA A 47 -6.72 -11.95 6.70
CA ALA A 47 -5.88 -12.19 5.54
C ALA A 47 -5.58 -10.90 4.76
N ARG A 48 -6.55 -9.99 4.63
CA ARG A 48 -6.33 -8.65 4.04
C ARG A 48 -5.32 -7.85 4.85
N GLY A 49 -5.46 -7.85 6.18
CA GLY A 49 -4.50 -7.19 7.08
C GLY A 49 -3.08 -7.71 6.85
N ALA A 50 -2.90 -9.03 6.86
CA ALA A 50 -1.60 -9.66 6.62
C ALA A 50 -0.98 -9.32 5.25
N VAL A 51 -1.82 -9.19 4.21
CA VAL A 51 -1.36 -8.73 2.89
C VAL A 51 -0.90 -7.27 2.94
N ILE A 52 -1.70 -6.40 3.57
CA ILE A 52 -1.37 -4.97 3.72
C ILE A 52 -0.06 -4.81 4.49
N ASP A 53 0.11 -5.53 5.59
CA ASP A 53 1.33 -5.49 6.40
C ASP A 53 2.56 -5.93 5.59
N SER A 54 2.43 -6.98 4.78
CA SER A 54 3.49 -7.46 3.89
C SER A 54 3.92 -6.39 2.88
N VAL A 55 2.96 -5.59 2.39
CA VAL A 55 3.21 -4.48 1.47
C VAL A 55 3.81 -3.27 2.21
N LEU A 56 3.31 -2.93 3.39
CA LEU A 56 3.78 -1.80 4.21
C LEU A 56 5.24 -1.96 4.64
N VAL A 57 5.67 -3.15 5.05
CA VAL A 57 7.08 -3.43 5.42
C VAL A 57 8.05 -3.10 4.29
N ARG A 58 7.63 -3.23 3.03
CA ARG A 58 8.46 -2.84 1.87
C ARG A 58 8.56 -1.33 1.72
N PHE A 59 7.44 -0.63 1.87
CA PHE A 59 7.42 0.83 1.77
C PHE A 59 8.16 1.52 2.92
N ASP A 60 8.16 0.92 4.12
CA ASP A 60 8.93 1.41 5.27
C ASP A 60 10.45 1.41 4.98
N LYS A 61 10.96 0.35 4.36
CA LYS A 61 12.38 0.25 3.94
C LYS A 61 12.78 1.27 2.88
N LEU A 62 11.83 1.74 2.09
CA LEU A 62 12.07 2.69 1.00
C LEU A 62 11.84 4.15 1.45
N GLN A 63 11.44 4.38 2.71
CA GLN A 63 11.13 5.68 3.31
C GLN A 63 10.12 6.53 2.50
N VAL A 64 9.27 5.91 1.68
CA VAL A 64 8.47 6.62 0.65
C VAL A 64 7.42 7.54 1.26
N ARG A 65 7.31 8.79 0.77
CA ARG A 65 6.13 9.62 1.03
C ARG A 65 4.95 9.11 0.21
N ALA A 66 3.81 8.86 0.86
CA ALA A 66 2.57 8.58 0.16
C ALA A 66 2.29 9.71 -0.87
N PRO A 67 1.86 9.37 -2.10
CA PRO A 67 1.49 10.39 -3.08
C PRO A 67 0.36 11.26 -2.51
N ALA A 68 0.30 12.53 -2.95
CA ALA A 68 -0.78 13.42 -2.55
C ALA A 68 -2.14 12.73 -2.80
N PRO A 69 -3.09 12.82 -1.85
CA PRO A 69 -4.40 12.19 -2.02
C PRO A 69 -5.02 12.68 -3.32
N ALA A 70 -5.49 11.74 -4.15
CA ALA A 70 -6.20 12.09 -5.37
C ALA A 70 -7.45 12.90 -4.99
N GLU A 71 -7.76 13.96 -5.73
CA GLU A 71 -9.00 14.71 -5.51
C GLU A 71 -10.20 13.77 -5.58
N PRO A 72 -11.17 13.89 -4.65
CA PRO A 72 -12.33 13.04 -4.63
C PRO A 72 -13.10 13.16 -5.95
N ILE A 73 -13.27 12.01 -6.63
CA ILE A 73 -13.96 11.90 -7.92
C ILE A 73 -15.45 12.29 -7.80
N PHE A 74 -16.03 12.10 -6.61
CA PHE A 74 -17.39 12.52 -6.29
C PHE A 74 -17.35 13.75 -5.37
N ARG A 75 -17.38 14.94 -5.98
CA ARG A 75 -17.85 16.14 -5.29
C ARG A 75 -19.37 16.14 -5.36
N ASP A 76 -20.02 15.44 -4.43
CA ASP A 76 -21.45 15.61 -4.24
C ASP A 76 -21.70 17.10 -3.97
N LYS A 77 -22.46 17.74 -4.88
CA LYS A 77 -22.94 19.10 -4.70
C LYS A 77 -23.90 19.07 -3.52
N VAL A 78 -23.36 19.23 -2.31
CA VAL A 78 -24.17 19.61 -1.15
C VAL A 78 -24.66 21.03 -1.44
N LYS A 79 -25.79 21.13 -2.14
CA LYS A 79 -26.61 22.34 -2.14
C LYS A 79 -27.08 22.51 -0.70
N SER A 80 -26.49 23.49 -0.01
CA SER A 80 -27.14 24.09 1.14
C SER A 80 -28.41 24.78 0.66
N SER A 81 -29.55 24.37 1.18
CA SER A 81 -30.80 25.13 1.21
C SER A 81 -31.51 24.77 2.50
#